data_AF-A0A1F2Y7B7-F1
#
_entry.id   AF-A0A1F2Y7B7-F1
#
_cell.length_a   1.000
_cell.length_b   1.000
_cell.length_c   1.000
_cell.angle_alpha   90.00
_cell.angle_beta   90.00
_cell.angle_gamma   90.00
#
_symmetry.space_group_name_H-M   'P 1'
#
loop_
_entity.id
_entity.type
_entity.pdbx_description
1 polymer ?
#
loop_
_entity_poly.entity_id
_entity_poly.type
_entity_poly.pdbx_seq_one_letter_code
_entity_poly.pdbx_strand_id
1 'polypeptide(L)'
;EDLLVVELQDIRGRATWAVATGTERDPWPEGPEEVYRALALGLRDYVRKNGFHEVVLGLSGGIDSALVATLAADALGAGAVHALAMPSPYSSPESLEDADDVARRLGIRLDVVPIEQTLRAYLSALEPLFAGSETGVAEENLQARIRGNLLMALSNKRGGLVLATGNKSEYAVGYSTLYGDMAGGFAPIADVPKTLVYELAHWRNARDDGEPPIPQRVLDKPPSAELRPNQKDTDSLPPYDELDPIVEAYVEDDRSPEEIVADGFDPVVVHRVVAMIDRAEYKRRQAAPGIKITPRAFGRDRRMPITNRYRRSAAQ
;
A
#
# COMPACT_ATOMS: atom_id res chain seq x y z
N GLU A 1 8.65 3.43 31.83
CA GLU A 1 8.76 2.08 32.40
C GLU A 1 9.87 1.36 31.65
N ASP A 2 10.95 0.99 32.34
CA ASP A 2 12.09 0.34 31.71
C ASP A 2 11.70 -1.10 31.33
N LEU A 3 11.40 -1.30 30.04
CA LEU A 3 11.13 -2.60 29.46
C LEU A 3 12.40 -3.45 29.55
N LEU A 4 12.36 -4.51 30.35
CA LEU A 4 13.47 -5.46 30.49
C LEU A 4 13.40 -6.47 29.34
N VAL A 5 14.24 -6.27 28.33
CA VAL A 5 14.27 -7.12 27.12
C VAL A 5 15.36 -8.17 27.26
N VAL A 6 14.99 -9.44 27.10
CA VAL A 6 15.87 -10.60 27.26
C VAL A 6 16.01 -11.32 25.93
N GLU A 7 17.23 -11.48 25.42
CA GLU A 7 17.51 -12.45 24.35
C GLU A 7 17.55 -13.86 24.93
N LEU A 8 16.71 -14.74 24.37
CA LEU A 8 16.64 -16.14 24.74
C LEU A 8 17.34 -16.95 23.65
N GLN A 9 18.47 -17.58 23.97
CA GLN A 9 19.11 -18.54 23.06
C GLN A 9 18.52 -19.94 23.28
N ASP A 10 18.12 -20.62 22.20
CA ASP A 10 17.82 -22.05 22.23
C ASP A 10 19.15 -22.80 22.37
N ILE A 11 19.41 -23.31 23.57
CA ILE A 11 20.69 -23.92 23.87
C ILE A 11 20.84 -25.30 23.22
N ARG A 12 19.78 -26.02 22.78
CA ARG A 12 19.91 -27.39 22.21
C ARG A 12 18.58 -28.09 21.80
N GLY A 13 17.52 -27.37 21.41
CA GLY A 13 16.24 -28.00 21.03
C GLY A 13 15.51 -28.69 22.20
N ARG A 14 15.79 -28.26 23.43
CA ARG A 14 15.10 -28.67 24.65
C ARG A 14 14.58 -27.38 25.28
N ALA A 15 13.29 -27.34 25.61
CA ALA A 15 12.54 -26.18 26.09
C ALA A 15 13.09 -25.53 27.38
N THR A 16 14.31 -25.00 27.33
CA THR A 16 15.02 -24.31 28.39
C THR A 16 15.73 -23.13 27.76
N TRP A 17 15.26 -21.93 28.10
CA TRP A 17 15.83 -20.67 27.65
C TRP A 17 16.81 -20.14 28.70
N ALA A 18 17.98 -19.66 28.28
CA ALA A 18 18.86 -18.89 29.15
C ALA A 18 18.92 -17.43 28.71
N VAL A 19 19.03 -16.52 29.68
CA VAL A 19 19.30 -15.10 29.46
C VAL A 19 20.70 -14.99 28.86
N ALA A 20 20.81 -14.43 27.66
CA ALA A 20 22.11 -14.08 27.09
C ALA A 20 22.83 -13.08 28.02
N THR A 21 24.00 -13.44 28.54
CA THR A 21 24.83 -12.55 29.35
C THR A 21 25.72 -11.72 28.43
N GLY A 22 25.35 -10.45 28.22
CA GLY A 22 26.12 -9.43 27.49
C GLY A 22 25.41 -8.09 27.64
N THR A 23 26.10 -7.08 28.15
CA THR A 23 25.49 -5.83 28.64
C THR A 23 25.43 -4.68 27.62
N GLU A 24 25.77 -4.92 26.36
CA GLU A 24 25.58 -3.92 25.29
C GLU A 24 24.82 -4.58 24.15
N ARG A 25 23.54 -4.22 24.04
CA ARG A 25 22.76 -4.47 22.85
C ARG A 25 23.03 -3.33 21.88
N ASP A 26 23.16 -3.64 20.59
CA ASP A 26 23.12 -2.59 19.57
C ASP A 26 21.87 -1.71 19.80
N PRO A 27 21.98 -0.38 19.63
CA PRO A 27 20.84 0.50 19.80
C PRO A 27 19.69 0.02 18.93
N TRP A 28 18.47 0.19 19.44
CA TRP A 28 17.30 -0.08 18.62
C TRP A 28 17.37 0.79 17.36
N PRO A 29 17.06 0.23 16.18
CA PRO A 29 16.95 1.04 14.99
C PRO A 29 15.89 2.12 15.22
N GLU A 30 16.11 3.31 14.66
CA GLU A 30 15.19 4.44 14.74
C GLU A 30 14.73 4.84 13.33
N GLY A 31 13.61 5.56 13.25
CA GLY A 31 13.11 6.13 12.00
C GLY A 31 12.78 5.07 10.94
N PRO A 32 13.16 5.27 9.67
CA PRO A 32 12.80 4.36 8.57
C PRO A 32 13.27 2.92 8.76
N GLU A 33 14.39 2.69 9.46
CA GLU A 33 14.90 1.35 9.68
C GLU A 33 13.99 0.53 10.60
N GLU A 34 13.52 1.15 11.68
CA GLU A 34 12.59 0.52 12.63
C GLU A 34 11.31 0.09 11.91
N VAL A 35 10.72 1.03 11.16
CA VAL A 35 9.51 0.81 10.39
C VAL A 35 9.72 -0.30 9.36
N TYR A 36 10.80 -0.24 8.56
CA TYR A 36 11.07 -1.25 7.55
C TYR A 36 11.23 -2.65 8.15
N ARG A 37 11.98 -2.77 9.25
CA ARG A 37 12.16 -4.06 9.95
C ARG A 37 10.85 -4.57 10.54
N ALA A 38 10.00 -3.70 11.08
CA ALA A 38 8.66 -4.07 11.57
C ALA A 38 7.76 -4.57 10.43
N LEU A 39 7.78 -3.88 9.28
CA LEU A 39 7.05 -4.29 8.08
C LEU A 39 7.53 -5.65 7.55
N ALA A 40 8.84 -5.86 7.48
CA ALA A 40 9.43 -7.11 6.98
C ALA A 40 9.11 -8.29 7.91
N LEU A 41 9.25 -8.07 9.22
CA LEU A 41 8.89 -9.07 10.24
C LEU A 41 7.40 -9.41 10.17
N GLY A 42 6.53 -8.40 10.15
CA GLY A 42 5.08 -8.58 10.10
C GLY A 42 4.63 -9.32 8.85
N LEU A 43 5.19 -8.99 7.68
CA LEU A 43 4.91 -9.68 6.42
C LEU A 43 5.38 -11.14 6.49
N ARG A 44 6.62 -11.39 6.89
CA ARG A 44 7.17 -12.74 7.01
C ARG A 44 6.32 -13.61 7.94
N ASP A 45 6.00 -13.09 9.11
CA ASP A 45 5.23 -13.83 10.11
C ASP A 45 3.81 -14.09 9.65
N TYR A 46 3.13 -13.11 9.04
CA TYR A 46 1.78 -13.31 8.51
C TYR A 46 1.77 -14.39 7.44
N VAL A 47 2.71 -14.37 6.49
CA VAL A 47 2.82 -15.39 5.44
C VAL A 47 3.08 -16.77 6.05
N ARG A 48 4.14 -16.91 6.85
CA ARG A 48 4.58 -18.22 7.35
C ARG A 48 3.62 -18.82 8.39
N LYS A 49 3.10 -18.02 9.32
CA LYS A 49 2.20 -18.51 10.38
C LYS A 49 0.83 -18.92 9.84
N ASN A 50 0.42 -18.41 8.68
CA ASN A 50 -0.81 -18.81 7.99
C ASN A 50 -0.57 -19.92 6.94
N GLY A 51 0.62 -20.53 6.89
CA GLY A 51 0.92 -21.66 6.01
C GLY A 51 1.18 -21.28 4.54
N PHE A 52 1.31 -19.99 4.23
CA PHE A 52 1.74 -19.56 2.91
C PHE A 52 3.26 -19.65 2.77
N HIS A 53 3.71 -20.00 1.56
CA HIS A 53 5.13 -20.08 1.25
C HIS A 53 5.59 -19.08 0.19
N GLU A 54 4.65 -18.59 -0.61
CA GLU A 54 4.85 -17.68 -1.73
C GLU A 54 3.82 -16.54 -1.65
N VAL A 55 4.15 -15.40 -2.25
CA VAL A 55 3.27 -14.25 -2.39
C VAL A 55 3.10 -13.86 -3.84
N VAL A 56 1.95 -13.29 -4.16
CA VAL A 56 1.60 -12.77 -5.47
C VAL A 56 1.27 -11.28 -5.33
N LEU A 57 1.75 -10.43 -6.22
CA LEU A 57 1.40 -8.99 -6.20
C LEU A 57 1.35 -8.40 -7.62
N GLY A 58 0.58 -7.33 -7.78
CA GLY A 58 0.62 -6.52 -8.99
C GLY A 58 1.80 -5.55 -8.94
N LEU A 59 2.69 -5.60 -9.93
CA LEU A 59 3.82 -4.68 -10.05
C LEU A 59 3.50 -3.67 -11.15
N SER A 60 3.10 -2.46 -10.76
CA SER A 60 2.61 -1.42 -11.68
C SER A 60 3.72 -0.55 -12.28
N GLY A 61 4.95 -0.71 -11.78
CA GLY A 61 6.03 0.25 -12.00
C GLY A 61 5.94 1.48 -11.10
N GLY A 62 4.90 1.62 -10.27
CA GLY A 62 4.78 2.68 -9.28
C GLY A 62 5.46 2.35 -7.95
N ILE A 63 5.74 3.38 -7.15
CA ILE A 63 6.53 3.29 -5.93
C ILE A 63 5.96 2.34 -4.88
N ASP A 64 4.64 2.30 -4.67
CA ASP A 64 4.04 1.47 -3.61
C ASP A 64 4.23 -0.02 -3.90
N SER A 65 3.97 -0.42 -5.14
CA SER A 65 4.16 -1.80 -5.57
C SER A 65 5.65 -2.20 -5.60
N ALA A 66 6.54 -1.28 -5.95
CA ALA A 66 7.98 -1.50 -5.90
C ALA A 66 8.50 -1.68 -4.46
N LEU A 67 8.02 -0.86 -3.52
CA LEU A 67 8.33 -1.01 -2.10
C LEU A 67 7.81 -2.33 -1.55
N VAL A 68 6.56 -2.70 -1.86
CA VAL A 68 5.98 -3.99 -1.41
C VAL A 68 6.72 -5.18 -2.00
N ALA A 69 7.11 -5.13 -3.28
CA ALA A 69 7.92 -6.17 -3.92
C ALA A 69 9.30 -6.31 -3.24
N THR A 70 9.96 -5.18 -2.97
CA THR A 70 11.25 -5.14 -2.28
C THR A 70 11.13 -5.71 -0.87
N LEU A 71 10.12 -5.27 -0.12
CA LEU A 71 9.83 -5.76 1.22
C LEU A 71 9.55 -7.27 1.24
N ALA A 72 8.78 -7.77 0.28
CA ALA A 72 8.50 -9.19 0.14
C ALA A 72 9.75 -10.01 -0.17
N ALA A 73 10.61 -9.51 -1.07
CA ALA A 73 11.87 -10.17 -1.42
C ALA A 73 12.82 -10.23 -0.21
N ASP A 74 12.95 -9.15 0.55
CA ASP A 74 13.77 -9.11 1.76
C ASP A 74 13.21 -10.01 2.88
N ALA A 75 11.88 -10.01 3.06
CA ALA A 75 11.22 -10.74 4.14
C ALA A 75 11.13 -12.26 3.89
N LEU A 76 10.97 -12.68 2.63
CA LEU A 76 10.62 -14.05 2.26
C LEU A 76 11.66 -14.73 1.37
N GLY A 77 12.55 -13.95 0.75
CA GLY A 77 13.44 -14.37 -0.33
C GLY A 77 12.81 -14.19 -1.71
N ALA A 78 13.62 -13.79 -2.70
CA ALA A 78 13.16 -13.49 -4.05
C ALA A 78 12.39 -14.64 -4.73
N GLY A 79 12.80 -15.89 -4.50
CA GLY A 79 12.13 -17.08 -5.02
C GLY A 79 10.71 -17.31 -4.50
N ALA A 80 10.31 -16.61 -3.44
CA ALA A 80 8.96 -16.67 -2.88
C ALA A 80 8.02 -15.57 -3.43
N VAL A 81 8.49 -14.72 -4.34
CA VAL A 81 7.73 -13.56 -4.84
C VAL A 81 7.42 -13.74 -6.32
N HIS A 82 6.13 -13.70 -6.66
CA HIS A 82 5.64 -13.70 -8.03
C HIS A 82 4.86 -12.41 -8.32
N ALA A 83 5.45 -11.54 -9.14
CA ALA A 83 4.83 -10.32 -9.60
C ALA A 83 4.09 -10.51 -10.93
N LEU A 84 2.97 -9.80 -11.11
CA LEU A 84 2.31 -9.61 -12.41
C LEU A 84 2.35 -8.14 -12.83
N ALA A 85 2.89 -7.86 -14.02
CA ALA A 85 2.65 -6.59 -14.70
C ALA A 85 1.39 -6.74 -15.56
N MET A 86 0.40 -5.86 -15.36
CA MET A 86 -0.91 -5.99 -15.99
C MET A 86 -1.29 -4.72 -16.78
N PRO A 87 -0.60 -4.45 -17.89
CA PRO A 87 -0.78 -3.20 -18.64
C PRO A 87 -2.17 -3.13 -19.28
N SER A 88 -2.75 -1.93 -19.28
CA SER A 88 -3.94 -1.59 -20.05
C SER A 88 -3.56 -0.76 -21.28
N PRO A 89 -4.53 -0.39 -22.15
CA PRO A 89 -4.27 0.53 -23.27
C PRO A 89 -3.75 1.91 -22.85
N TYR A 90 -3.87 2.27 -21.57
CA TYR A 90 -3.40 3.55 -21.01
C TYR A 90 -2.06 3.44 -20.29
N SER A 91 -1.55 2.23 -20.08
CA SER A 91 -0.27 2.02 -19.41
C SER A 91 0.87 2.52 -20.27
N SER A 92 1.78 3.27 -19.67
CA SER A 92 2.97 3.76 -20.36
C SER A 92 3.97 2.62 -20.59
N PRO A 93 4.71 2.61 -21.72
CA PRO A 93 5.83 1.68 -21.91
C PRO A 93 6.83 1.76 -20.74
N GLU A 94 7.08 2.96 -20.24
CA GLU A 94 7.99 3.24 -19.14
C GLU A 94 7.55 2.54 -17.83
N SER A 95 6.25 2.49 -17.53
CA SER A 95 5.76 1.76 -16.35
C SER A 95 5.99 0.25 -16.45
N LEU A 96 5.93 -0.34 -17.65
CA LEU A 96 6.29 -1.74 -17.84
C LEU A 96 7.80 -1.97 -17.74
N GLU A 97 8.61 -1.10 -18.32
CA GLU A 97 10.08 -1.13 -18.18
C GLU A 97 10.51 -1.01 -16.71
N ASP A 98 9.87 -0.12 -15.94
CA ASP A 98 10.15 0.06 -14.52
C ASP A 98 9.79 -1.18 -13.70
N ALA A 99 8.66 -1.81 -14.01
CA ALA A 99 8.27 -3.07 -13.37
C ALA A 99 9.27 -4.19 -13.68
N ASP A 100 9.73 -4.29 -14.92
CA ASP A 100 10.76 -5.26 -15.33
C ASP A 100 12.10 -5.00 -14.62
N ASP A 101 12.54 -3.73 -14.54
CA ASP A 101 13.80 -3.36 -13.89
C ASP A 101 13.76 -3.65 -12.38
N VAL A 102 12.68 -3.30 -11.69
CA VAL A 102 12.47 -3.68 -10.28
C VAL A 102 12.53 -5.19 -10.11
N ALA A 103 11.82 -5.95 -10.96
CA ALA A 103 11.79 -7.40 -10.85
C ALA A 103 13.18 -8.03 -11.06
N ARG A 104 13.93 -7.54 -12.06
CA ARG A 104 15.30 -7.97 -12.36
C ARG A 104 16.24 -7.69 -11.20
N ARG A 105 16.23 -6.48 -10.64
CA ARG A 105 17.09 -6.08 -9.50
C ARG A 105 16.84 -6.92 -8.25
N LEU A 106 15.57 -7.24 -8.00
CA LEU A 106 15.17 -8.09 -6.87
C LEU A 106 15.37 -9.60 -7.13
N GLY A 107 15.58 -10.01 -8.39
CA GLY A 107 15.63 -11.42 -8.77
C GLY A 107 14.30 -12.16 -8.60
N ILE A 108 13.18 -11.45 -8.67
CA ILE A 108 11.82 -12.02 -8.51
C ILE A 108 11.23 -12.40 -9.87
N ARG A 109 10.27 -13.32 -9.86
CA ARG A 109 9.54 -13.68 -11.07
C ARG A 109 8.57 -12.57 -11.47
N LEU A 110 8.60 -12.15 -12.72
CA LEU A 110 7.62 -11.26 -13.33
C LEU A 110 6.97 -11.94 -14.55
N ASP A 111 5.64 -11.98 -14.60
CA ASP A 111 4.89 -12.32 -15.80
C ASP A 111 4.06 -11.11 -16.26
N VAL A 112 3.97 -10.91 -17.57
CA VAL A 112 3.16 -9.83 -18.15
C VAL A 112 1.82 -10.38 -18.63
N VAL A 113 0.72 -9.82 -18.12
CA VAL A 113 -0.65 -10.20 -18.46
C VAL A 113 -1.47 -8.97 -18.86
N PRO A 114 -1.45 -8.58 -20.15
CA PRO A 114 -2.21 -7.42 -20.63
C PRO A 114 -3.71 -7.59 -20.40
N ILE A 115 -4.39 -6.53 -19.96
CA ILE A 115 -5.82 -6.59 -19.59
C ILE A 115 -6.76 -6.13 -20.71
N GLU A 116 -6.24 -5.67 -21.85
CA GLU A 116 -7.04 -5.04 -22.91
C GLU A 116 -8.20 -5.92 -23.39
N GLN A 117 -7.95 -7.20 -23.66
CA GLN A 117 -9.00 -8.10 -24.17
C GLN A 117 -10.11 -8.31 -23.13
N THR A 118 -9.75 -8.49 -21.86
CA THR A 118 -10.69 -8.63 -20.76
C THR A 118 -11.49 -7.33 -20.56
N LEU A 119 -10.82 -6.18 -20.63
CA LEU A 119 -11.47 -4.87 -20.55
C LEU A 119 -12.49 -4.69 -21.68
N ARG A 120 -12.11 -5.01 -22.91
CA ARG A 120 -12.99 -4.94 -24.08
C ARG A 120 -14.23 -5.82 -23.92
N ALA A 121 -14.06 -7.03 -23.36
CA ALA A 121 -15.17 -7.94 -23.09
C ALA A 121 -16.14 -7.35 -22.05
N TYR A 122 -15.63 -6.75 -20.96
CA TYR A 122 -16.46 -6.06 -19.97
C TYR A 122 -17.20 -4.87 -20.56
N LEU A 123 -16.51 -4.03 -21.33
CA LEU A 123 -17.11 -2.86 -21.98
C LEU A 123 -18.22 -3.27 -22.96
N SER A 124 -17.99 -4.29 -23.78
CA SER A 124 -19.00 -4.80 -24.70
C SER A 124 -20.23 -5.36 -23.97
N ALA A 125 -20.03 -6.07 -22.85
CA ALA A 125 -21.15 -6.59 -22.05
C ALA A 125 -21.99 -5.47 -21.39
N LEU A 126 -21.36 -4.33 -21.09
CA LEU A 126 -22.00 -3.19 -20.42
C LEU A 126 -22.49 -2.11 -21.39
N GLU A 127 -22.11 -2.16 -22.67
CA GLU A 127 -22.41 -1.14 -23.68
C GLU A 127 -23.90 -0.74 -23.72
N PRO A 128 -24.89 -1.67 -23.75
CA PRO A 128 -26.30 -1.28 -23.77
C PRO A 128 -26.75 -0.54 -22.50
N LEU A 129 -26.09 -0.81 -21.36
CA LEU A 129 -26.40 -0.21 -20.07
C LEU A 129 -25.71 1.14 -19.88
N PHE A 130 -24.59 1.37 -20.56
CA PHE A 130 -23.83 2.64 -20.55
C PHE A 130 -24.20 3.55 -21.72
N ALA A 131 -25.19 3.17 -22.54
CA ALA A 131 -25.63 3.98 -23.67
C ALA A 131 -26.10 5.37 -23.19
N GLY A 132 -25.45 6.42 -23.74
CA GLY A 132 -25.75 7.82 -23.40
C GLY A 132 -25.04 8.36 -22.17
N SER A 133 -24.12 7.61 -21.54
CA SER A 133 -23.21 8.13 -20.52
C SER A 133 -21.81 8.43 -21.08
N GLU A 134 -21.08 9.32 -20.41
CA GLU A 134 -19.66 9.56 -20.69
C GLU A 134 -18.78 8.53 -19.97
N THR A 135 -17.64 8.19 -20.58
CA THR A 135 -16.59 7.38 -19.94
C THR A 135 -16.06 8.09 -18.70
N GLY A 136 -15.83 7.34 -17.62
CA GLY A 136 -15.22 7.88 -16.41
C GLY A 136 -14.83 6.82 -15.39
N VAL A 137 -15.14 7.10 -14.12
CA VAL A 137 -14.70 6.28 -12.97
C VAL A 137 -15.20 4.83 -13.05
N ALA A 138 -16.29 4.55 -13.77
CA ALA A 138 -16.76 3.18 -13.96
C ALA A 138 -15.75 2.34 -14.75
N GLU A 139 -15.31 2.82 -15.92
CA GLU A 139 -14.36 2.17 -16.81
C GLU A 139 -12.95 2.11 -16.22
N GLU A 140 -12.53 3.15 -15.49
CA GLU A 140 -11.28 3.13 -14.71
C GLU A 140 -11.30 2.00 -13.68
N ASN A 141 -12.38 1.90 -12.89
CA ASN A 141 -12.52 0.87 -11.87
C ASN A 141 -12.66 -0.54 -12.44
N LEU A 142 -13.17 -0.71 -13.67
CA LEU A 142 -13.19 -2.01 -14.34
C LEU A 142 -11.77 -2.55 -14.53
N GLN A 143 -10.84 -1.70 -14.96
CA GLN A 143 -9.43 -2.09 -15.13
C GLN A 143 -8.82 -2.55 -13.81
N ALA A 144 -9.02 -1.80 -12.72
CA ALA A 144 -8.52 -2.18 -11.40
C ALA A 144 -9.11 -3.52 -10.93
N ARG A 145 -10.42 -3.75 -11.10
CA ARG A 145 -11.08 -5.02 -10.73
C ARG A 145 -10.62 -6.21 -11.57
N ILE A 146 -10.35 -6.01 -12.86
CA ILE A 146 -9.78 -7.06 -13.71
C ILE A 146 -8.42 -7.48 -13.16
N ARG A 147 -7.55 -6.53 -12.78
CA ARG A 147 -6.23 -6.82 -12.19
C ARG A 147 -6.37 -7.57 -10.86
N GLY A 148 -7.26 -7.13 -9.97
CA GLY A 148 -7.56 -7.84 -8.73
C GLY A 148 -8.00 -9.28 -8.97
N ASN A 149 -8.91 -9.51 -9.93
CA ASN A 149 -9.38 -10.85 -10.28
C ASN A 149 -8.27 -11.75 -10.86
N LEU A 150 -7.35 -11.21 -11.66
CA LEU A 150 -6.22 -11.97 -12.20
C LEU A 150 -5.27 -12.42 -11.09
N LEU A 151 -4.94 -11.53 -10.15
CA LEU A 151 -4.11 -11.87 -8.98
C LEU A 151 -4.77 -12.95 -8.12
N MET A 152 -6.08 -12.80 -7.85
CA MET A 152 -6.84 -13.79 -7.08
C MET A 152 -6.93 -15.14 -7.82
N ALA A 153 -7.12 -15.14 -9.14
CA ALA A 153 -7.13 -16.37 -9.93
C ALA A 153 -5.78 -17.10 -9.89
N LEU A 154 -4.67 -16.36 -9.97
CA LEU A 154 -3.32 -16.92 -9.84
C LEU A 154 -3.09 -17.49 -8.43
N SER A 155 -3.46 -16.73 -7.40
CA SER A 155 -3.42 -17.16 -6.00
C SER A 155 -4.22 -18.45 -5.79
N ASN A 156 -5.47 -18.53 -6.26
CA ASN A 156 -6.28 -19.76 -6.17
C ASN A 156 -5.63 -20.96 -6.87
N LYS A 157 -4.89 -20.74 -7.96
CA LYS A 157 -4.25 -21.82 -8.73
C LYS A 157 -2.92 -22.29 -8.13
N ARG A 158 -2.16 -21.39 -7.52
CA ARG A 158 -0.78 -21.62 -7.06
C ARG A 158 -0.61 -21.63 -5.55
N GLY A 159 -1.60 -21.18 -4.80
CA GLY A 159 -1.58 -21.12 -3.34
C GLY A 159 -0.78 -19.96 -2.76
N GLY A 160 -0.39 -18.97 -3.57
CA GLY A 160 0.33 -17.78 -3.09
C GLY A 160 -0.60 -16.76 -2.45
N LEU A 161 -0.14 -16.06 -1.41
CA LEU A 161 -0.90 -14.98 -0.76
C LEU A 161 -0.86 -13.71 -1.61
N VAL A 162 -2.00 -13.15 -1.97
CA VAL A 162 -2.05 -11.86 -2.68
C VAL A 162 -1.72 -10.72 -1.73
N LEU A 163 -0.72 -9.90 -2.08
CA LEU A 163 -0.39 -8.67 -1.36
C LEU A 163 -1.04 -7.48 -2.08
N ALA A 164 -1.90 -6.76 -1.35
CA ALA A 164 -2.38 -5.45 -1.79
C ALA A 164 -1.31 -4.38 -1.51
N THR A 165 -1.21 -3.38 -2.39
CA THR A 165 -0.14 -2.38 -2.38
C THR A 165 -0.62 -0.98 -2.04
N GLY A 166 -1.85 -0.84 -1.51
CA GLY A 166 -2.38 0.46 -1.10
C GLY A 166 -1.72 0.98 0.18
N ASN A 167 -1.37 2.25 0.19
CA ASN A 167 -0.77 2.93 1.35
C ASN A 167 -1.83 3.59 2.25
N LYS A 168 -1.40 4.12 3.40
CA LYS A 168 -2.29 4.75 4.38
C LYS A 168 -3.02 5.95 3.81
N SER A 169 -2.34 6.78 3.03
CA SER A 169 -2.89 8.02 2.47
C SER A 169 -4.02 7.73 1.50
N GLU A 170 -3.84 6.76 0.61
CA GLU A 170 -4.84 6.28 -0.34
C GLU A 170 -6.06 5.69 0.39
N TYR A 171 -5.83 4.83 1.40
CA TYR A 171 -6.91 4.27 2.22
C TYR A 171 -7.61 5.31 3.09
N ALA A 172 -6.90 6.35 3.53
CA ALA A 172 -7.48 7.43 4.31
C ALA A 172 -8.56 8.13 3.49
N VAL A 173 -8.23 8.60 2.29
CA VAL A 173 -9.17 9.37 1.46
C VAL A 173 -10.01 8.51 0.51
N GLY A 174 -9.80 7.20 0.53
CA GLY A 174 -10.52 6.25 -0.32
C GLY A 174 -10.15 6.37 -1.80
N TYR A 175 -8.92 6.80 -2.10
CA TYR A 175 -8.34 6.80 -3.44
C TYR A 175 -7.91 5.38 -3.82
N SER A 176 -8.92 4.52 -3.92
CA SER A 176 -8.77 3.08 -4.11
C SER A 176 -10.02 2.50 -4.76
N THR A 177 -9.87 1.38 -5.44
CA THR A 177 -10.97 0.64 -6.04
C THR A 177 -11.30 -0.57 -5.19
N LEU A 178 -12.52 -0.60 -4.64
CA LEU A 178 -13.02 -1.81 -3.99
C LEU A 178 -12.96 -3.01 -4.95
N TYR A 179 -12.31 -4.05 -4.46
CA TYR A 179 -12.05 -5.31 -5.19
C TYR A 179 -11.15 -5.14 -6.43
N GLY A 180 -10.49 -3.98 -6.57
CA GLY A 180 -9.44 -3.73 -7.54
C GLY A 180 -8.07 -3.76 -6.87
N ASP A 181 -7.43 -2.60 -6.76
CA ASP A 181 -6.14 -2.42 -6.05
C ASP A 181 -6.20 -2.80 -4.56
N MET A 182 -7.39 -2.83 -3.96
CA MET A 182 -7.60 -3.32 -2.60
C MET A 182 -7.63 -4.85 -2.48
N ALA A 183 -7.67 -5.59 -3.60
CA ALA A 183 -7.78 -7.04 -3.57
C ALA A 183 -6.48 -7.67 -3.05
N GLY A 184 -6.56 -8.32 -1.89
CA GLY A 184 -5.43 -9.00 -1.28
C GLY A 184 -5.84 -9.77 -0.03
N GLY A 185 -5.01 -10.73 0.37
CA GLY A 185 -5.13 -11.39 1.67
C GLY A 185 -4.32 -10.68 2.77
N PHE A 186 -3.44 -9.75 2.39
CA PHE A 186 -2.66 -8.91 3.28
C PHE A 186 -2.22 -7.61 2.59
N ALA A 187 -2.15 -6.50 3.31
CA ALA A 187 -1.74 -5.19 2.80
C ALA A 187 -0.55 -4.66 3.63
N PRO A 188 0.71 -4.96 3.24
CA PRO A 188 1.88 -4.73 4.09
C PRO A 188 2.04 -3.27 4.50
N ILE A 189 1.72 -2.34 3.59
CA ILE A 189 1.92 -0.90 3.76
C ILE A 189 0.61 -0.13 4.03
N ALA A 190 -0.46 -0.82 4.45
CA ALA A 190 -1.78 -0.21 4.70
C ALA A 190 -1.79 0.91 5.75
N ASP A 191 -0.78 0.95 6.63
CA ASP A 191 -0.61 1.97 7.66
C ASP A 191 0.66 2.82 7.44
N VAL A 192 1.25 2.79 6.25
CA VAL A 192 2.41 3.63 5.88
C VAL A 192 1.92 4.83 5.08
N PRO A 193 2.06 6.08 5.54
CA PRO A 193 1.77 7.27 4.73
C PRO A 193 2.59 7.32 3.45
N LYS A 194 2.10 7.98 2.40
CA LYS A 194 2.79 8.07 1.10
C LYS A 194 4.17 8.71 1.24
N THR A 195 4.28 9.77 2.04
CA THR A 195 5.56 10.43 2.35
C THR A 195 6.57 9.44 2.95
N LEU A 196 6.13 8.59 3.89
CA LEU A 196 6.95 7.53 4.49
C LEU A 196 7.25 6.40 3.50
N VAL A 197 6.38 6.09 2.54
CA VAL A 197 6.69 5.14 1.44
C VAL A 197 7.94 5.59 0.68
N TYR A 198 8.04 6.87 0.32
CA TYR A 198 9.22 7.42 -0.35
C TYR A 198 10.45 7.39 0.56
N GLU A 199 10.30 7.78 1.83
CA GLU A 199 11.41 7.76 2.81
C GLU A 199 11.97 6.34 3.01
N LEU A 200 11.10 5.34 3.14
CA LEU A 200 11.47 3.93 3.25
C LEU A 200 12.17 3.43 1.99
N ALA A 201 11.71 3.82 0.81
CA ALA A 201 12.33 3.44 -0.45
C ALA A 201 13.74 4.05 -0.59
N HIS A 202 13.91 5.33 -0.28
CA HIS A 202 15.22 5.98 -0.24
C HIS A 202 16.15 5.35 0.79
N TRP A 203 15.65 5.13 2.01
CA TRP A 203 16.40 4.47 3.06
C TRP A 203 16.87 3.08 2.62
N ARG A 204 15.97 2.26 2.05
CA ARG A 204 16.27 0.89 1.62
C ARG A 204 17.29 0.86 0.47
N ASN A 205 17.16 1.78 -0.48
CA ASN A 205 18.11 1.93 -1.59
C ASN A 205 19.52 2.31 -1.13
N ALA A 206 19.67 2.93 0.05
CA ALA A 206 20.96 3.35 0.61
C ALA A 206 21.60 2.29 1.54
N ARG A 207 21.08 1.05 1.60
CA ARG A 207 21.57 0.03 2.55
C ARG A 207 22.70 -0.84 2.04
N ASP A 208 22.72 -1.12 0.74
CA ASP A 208 23.69 -2.02 0.15
C ASP A 208 24.55 -1.23 -0.85
N ASP A 209 25.82 -1.60 -0.98
CA ASP A 209 26.73 -1.03 -2.00
C ASP A 209 26.42 -1.54 -3.43
N GLY A 210 25.38 -2.37 -3.56
CA GLY A 210 24.93 -2.96 -4.81
C GLY A 210 24.01 -2.05 -5.63
N GLU A 211 23.46 -2.61 -6.70
CA GLU A 211 22.42 -1.93 -7.48
C GLU A 211 21.17 -1.74 -6.62
N PRO A 212 20.67 -0.49 -6.42
CA PRO A 212 19.51 -0.25 -5.57
C PRO A 212 18.27 -0.97 -6.11
N PRO A 213 17.45 -1.62 -5.26
CA PRO A 213 16.32 -2.43 -5.70
C PRO A 213 15.24 -1.62 -6.42
N ILE A 214 15.01 -0.37 -6.02
CA ILE A 214 14.01 0.51 -6.62
C ILE A 214 14.70 1.52 -7.55
N PRO A 215 14.47 1.49 -8.87
CA PRO A 215 15.09 2.42 -9.81
C PRO A 215 14.76 3.89 -9.51
N GLN A 216 15.72 4.79 -9.76
CA GLN A 216 15.51 6.22 -9.53
C GLN A 216 14.31 6.78 -10.32
N ARG A 217 14.05 6.28 -11.53
CA ARG A 217 12.88 6.68 -12.34
C ARG A 217 11.55 6.39 -11.65
N VAL A 218 11.47 5.32 -10.85
CA VAL A 218 10.28 4.98 -10.04
C VAL A 218 10.09 5.97 -8.89
N LEU A 219 11.18 6.49 -8.33
CA LEU A 219 11.16 7.51 -7.26
C LEU A 219 10.82 8.90 -7.80
N ASP A 220 11.33 9.26 -8.98
CA ASP A 220 11.17 10.60 -9.53
C ASP A 220 9.84 10.81 -10.25
N LYS A 221 9.24 9.74 -10.79
CA LYS A 221 8.02 9.88 -11.59
C LYS A 221 6.81 10.22 -10.70
N PRO A 222 5.89 11.07 -11.19
CA PRO A 222 4.65 11.36 -10.47
C PRO A 222 3.81 10.10 -10.25
N PRO A 223 3.19 9.92 -9.07
CA PRO A 223 2.33 8.77 -8.81
C PRO A 223 1.06 8.83 -9.67
N SER A 224 0.68 7.66 -10.20
CA SER A 224 -0.46 7.48 -11.09
C SER A 224 -0.95 6.03 -11.10
N ALA A 225 -2.26 5.86 -11.26
CA ALA A 225 -2.90 4.56 -11.49
C ALA A 225 -2.97 4.16 -12.98
N GLU A 226 -2.66 5.08 -13.91
CA GLU A 226 -2.69 4.89 -15.37
C GLU A 226 -3.97 4.19 -15.88
N LEU A 227 -5.14 4.62 -15.39
CA LEU A 227 -6.45 4.10 -15.77
C LEU A 227 -7.12 4.93 -16.89
N ARG A 228 -6.59 6.13 -17.16
CA ARG A 228 -6.98 7.02 -18.27
C ARG A 228 -5.74 7.79 -18.76
N PRO A 229 -5.79 8.41 -19.96
CA PRO A 229 -4.63 9.12 -20.52
C PRO A 229 -4.11 10.23 -19.59
N ASN A 230 -2.79 10.27 -19.40
CA ASN A 230 -2.05 11.29 -18.64
C ASN A 230 -2.52 11.48 -17.17
N GLN A 231 -3.14 10.46 -16.58
CA GLN A 231 -3.63 10.50 -15.20
C GLN A 231 -2.49 10.79 -14.21
N LYS A 232 -2.77 11.61 -13.19
CA LYS A 232 -1.96 11.74 -11.98
C LYS A 232 -2.84 11.67 -10.74
N ASP A 233 -2.29 11.22 -9.62
CA ASP A 233 -3.03 11.22 -8.35
C ASP A 233 -3.51 12.63 -7.96
N THR A 234 -2.66 13.63 -8.24
CA THR A 234 -2.93 15.06 -7.99
C THR A 234 -4.08 15.63 -8.81
N ASP A 235 -4.58 14.92 -9.84
CA ASP A 235 -5.82 15.30 -10.52
C ASP A 235 -7.04 15.20 -9.58
N SER A 236 -6.93 14.36 -8.55
CA SER A 236 -8.03 14.02 -7.63
C SER A 236 -7.72 14.29 -6.16
N LEU A 237 -6.44 14.40 -5.80
CA LEU A 237 -5.95 14.61 -4.44
C LEU A 237 -5.12 15.89 -4.35
N PRO A 238 -5.03 16.52 -3.17
CA PRO A 238 -3.90 17.40 -2.87
C PRO A 238 -2.56 16.65 -2.99
N PRO A 239 -1.44 17.35 -3.18
CA PRO A 239 -0.11 16.77 -3.05
C PRO A 239 0.05 16.00 -1.73
N TYR A 240 0.80 14.90 -1.74
CA TYR A 240 0.89 14.02 -0.57
C TYR A 240 1.60 14.67 0.64
N ASP A 241 2.50 15.62 0.40
CA ASP A 241 3.15 16.46 1.42
C ASP A 241 2.17 17.44 2.10
N GLU A 242 1.05 17.76 1.46
CA GLU A 242 -0.06 18.50 2.07
C GLU A 242 -1.13 17.56 2.66
N LEU A 243 -1.39 16.43 1.99
CA LEU A 243 -2.41 15.47 2.40
C LEU A 243 -2.05 14.73 3.68
N ASP A 244 -0.83 14.20 3.77
CA ASP A 244 -0.40 13.32 4.86
C ASP A 244 -0.45 14.01 6.23
N PRO A 245 0.03 15.26 6.40
CA PRO A 245 -0.12 15.99 7.67
C PRO A 245 -1.58 16.21 8.08
N ILE A 246 -2.49 16.45 7.13
CA ILE A 246 -3.92 16.59 7.41
C ILE A 246 -4.51 15.24 7.85
N VAL A 247 -4.11 14.14 7.20
CA VAL A 247 -4.52 12.78 7.58
C VAL A 247 -4.02 12.46 8.97
N GLU A 248 -2.75 12.71 9.28
CA GLU A 248 -2.15 12.48 10.60
C GLU A 248 -2.90 13.26 11.68
N ALA A 249 -3.05 14.57 11.53
CA ALA A 249 -3.74 15.42 12.50
C ALA A 249 -5.20 14.97 12.73
N TYR A 250 -5.94 14.67 11.66
CA TYR A 250 -7.35 14.32 11.77
C TYR A 250 -7.58 12.88 12.26
N VAL A 251 -6.75 11.94 11.81
CA VAL A 251 -6.93 10.51 12.10
C VAL A 251 -6.24 10.14 13.39
N GLU A 252 -4.95 10.45 13.51
CA GLU A 252 -4.05 9.95 14.54
C GLU A 252 -4.14 10.80 15.82
N ASP A 253 -4.07 12.11 15.66
CA ASP A 253 -4.13 13.07 16.78
C ASP A 253 -5.56 13.42 17.21
N ASP A 254 -6.57 12.96 16.48
CA ASP A 254 -7.99 13.22 16.72
C ASP A 254 -8.36 14.72 16.68
N ARG A 255 -7.60 15.50 15.91
CA ARG A 255 -7.78 16.95 15.83
C ARG A 255 -8.97 17.32 14.98
N SER A 256 -9.57 18.42 15.39
CA SER A 256 -10.73 19.05 14.80
C SER A 256 -10.34 19.79 13.50
N PRO A 257 -11.17 19.82 12.43
CA PRO A 257 -10.85 20.58 11.21
C PRO A 257 -10.48 22.04 11.50
N GLU A 258 -11.14 22.65 12.49
CA GLU A 258 -10.85 24.02 12.93
C GLU A 258 -9.46 24.16 13.56
N GLU A 259 -8.98 23.12 14.26
CA GLU A 259 -7.62 23.10 14.84
C GLU A 259 -6.57 22.91 13.75
N ILE A 260 -6.86 22.10 12.74
CA ILE A 260 -5.95 21.88 11.60
C ILE A 260 -5.85 23.17 10.77
N VAL A 261 -6.95 23.88 10.56
CA VAL A 261 -6.94 25.19 9.89
C VAL A 261 -6.13 26.22 10.70
N ALA A 262 -6.22 26.19 12.03
CA ALA A 262 -5.46 27.09 12.89
C ALA A 262 -3.93 26.89 12.79
N ASP A 263 -3.47 25.73 12.34
CA ASP A 263 -2.05 25.46 12.05
C ASP A 263 -1.57 26.05 10.71
N GLY A 264 -2.48 26.66 9.93
CA GLY A 264 -2.15 27.34 8.67
C GLY A 264 -2.44 26.55 7.41
N PHE A 265 -3.09 25.39 7.51
CA PHE A 265 -3.58 24.65 6.34
C PHE A 265 -4.77 25.36 5.68
N ASP A 266 -4.89 25.26 4.35
CA ASP A 266 -6.01 25.85 3.61
C ASP A 266 -7.35 25.22 4.05
N PRO A 267 -8.32 26.03 4.54
CA PRO A 267 -9.63 25.53 4.98
C PRO A 267 -10.35 24.69 3.92
N VAL A 268 -10.26 25.06 2.64
CA VAL A 268 -10.90 24.34 1.54
C VAL A 268 -10.30 22.95 1.40
N VAL A 269 -8.97 22.83 1.52
CA VAL A 269 -8.27 21.55 1.44
C VAL A 269 -8.59 20.68 2.64
N VAL A 270 -8.49 21.22 3.87
CA VAL A 270 -8.81 20.49 5.11
C VAL A 270 -10.22 19.92 5.07
N HIS A 271 -11.22 20.74 4.78
CA HIS A 271 -12.61 20.27 4.73
C HIS A 271 -12.85 19.24 3.63
N ARG A 272 -12.18 19.38 2.47
CA ARG A 272 -12.26 18.39 1.39
C ARG A 272 -11.66 17.04 1.83
N VAL A 273 -10.46 17.05 2.41
CA VAL A 273 -9.76 15.83 2.87
C VAL A 273 -10.57 15.12 3.95
N VAL A 274 -11.05 15.84 4.97
CA VAL A 274 -11.91 15.28 6.03
C VAL A 274 -13.17 14.62 5.45
N ALA A 275 -13.85 15.29 4.51
CA ALA A 275 -15.02 14.73 3.83
C ALA A 275 -14.67 13.49 2.98
N MET A 276 -13.48 13.41 2.41
CA MET A 276 -13.01 12.20 1.72
C MET A 276 -12.76 11.06 2.72
N ILE A 277 -12.11 11.36 3.86
CA ILE A 277 -11.84 10.39 4.92
C ILE A 277 -13.13 9.76 5.43
N ASP A 278 -14.13 10.56 5.75
CA ASP A 278 -15.39 10.05 6.29
C ASP A 278 -16.16 9.21 5.26
N ARG A 279 -16.18 9.61 4.00
CA ARG A 279 -16.85 8.85 2.93
C ARG A 279 -16.16 7.54 2.59
N ALA A 280 -14.86 7.43 2.85
CA ALA A 280 -14.06 6.24 2.54
C ALA A 280 -14.22 5.09 3.54
N GLU A 281 -14.97 5.27 4.64
CA GLU A 281 -15.11 4.25 5.69
C GLU A 281 -15.62 2.90 5.18
N TYR A 282 -16.59 2.89 4.26
CA TYR A 282 -17.12 1.63 3.70
C TYR A 282 -16.08 0.85 2.89
N LYS A 283 -15.08 1.53 2.30
CA LYS A 283 -13.99 0.88 1.58
C LYS A 283 -13.02 0.24 2.58
N ARG A 284 -12.59 1.01 3.59
CA ARG A 284 -11.65 0.56 4.62
C ARG A 284 -12.14 -0.66 5.39
N ARG A 285 -13.46 -0.76 5.63
CA ARG A 285 -14.08 -1.93 6.29
C ARG A 285 -13.93 -3.24 5.52
N GLN A 286 -13.51 -3.18 4.26
CA GLN A 286 -13.30 -4.33 3.37
C GLN A 286 -11.85 -4.44 2.89
N ALA A 287 -10.96 -3.59 3.39
CA ALA A 287 -9.54 -3.67 3.09
C ALA A 287 -8.93 -4.95 3.70
N ALA A 288 -7.90 -5.47 3.05
CA ALA A 288 -7.10 -6.55 3.61
C ALA A 288 -6.47 -6.11 4.95
N PRO A 289 -6.23 -7.04 5.89
CA PRO A 289 -5.48 -6.72 7.10
C PRO A 289 -4.07 -6.24 6.74
N GLY A 290 -3.53 -5.31 7.53
CA GLY A 290 -2.19 -4.76 7.33
C GLY A 290 -1.41 -4.62 8.64
N ILE A 291 -0.17 -4.16 8.51
CA ILE A 291 0.75 -3.94 9.62
C ILE A 291 0.54 -2.54 10.16
N LYS A 292 0.37 -2.40 11.48
CA LYS A 292 0.31 -1.10 12.15
C LYS A 292 1.73 -0.61 12.42
N ILE A 293 2.04 0.60 11.99
CA ILE A 293 3.33 1.27 12.24
C ILE A 293 3.15 2.67 12.85
N THR A 294 1.94 3.24 12.78
CA THR A 294 1.60 4.54 13.38
C THR A 294 0.89 4.39 14.72
N PRO A 295 0.76 5.45 15.55
CA PRO A 295 -0.04 5.42 16.77
C PRO A 295 -1.48 4.97 16.56
N ARG A 296 -2.10 5.30 15.42
CA ARG A 296 -3.50 4.96 15.12
C ARG A 296 -3.70 4.50 13.67
N ALA A 297 -3.93 3.19 13.52
CA ALA A 297 -4.26 2.58 12.24
C ALA A 297 -5.78 2.57 11.96
N PHE A 298 -6.14 2.49 10.67
CA PHE A 298 -7.52 2.19 10.28
C PHE A 298 -7.89 0.74 10.67
N GLY A 299 -9.06 0.56 11.29
CA GLY A 299 -9.55 -0.75 11.73
C GLY A 299 -9.81 -0.82 13.23
N ARG A 300 -8.97 -1.52 13.98
CA ARG A 300 -9.20 -1.77 15.42
C ARG A 300 -9.08 -0.51 16.27
N ASP A 301 -8.19 0.42 15.89
CA ASP A 301 -7.89 1.63 16.65
C ASP A 301 -8.84 2.79 16.31
N ARG A 302 -9.28 2.89 15.05
CA ARG A 302 -10.28 3.88 14.61
C ARG A 302 -11.58 3.21 14.16
N ARG A 303 -12.60 3.26 15.03
CA ARG A 303 -13.91 2.62 14.81
C ARG A 303 -14.99 3.65 14.51
N MET A 304 -15.15 3.97 13.23
CA MET A 304 -16.18 4.93 12.78
C MET A 304 -17.39 4.23 12.14
N PRO A 305 -18.60 4.80 12.25
CA PRO A 305 -19.76 4.26 11.53
C PRO A 305 -19.59 4.48 10.02
N ILE A 306 -19.95 3.48 9.21
CA ILE A 306 -20.07 3.65 7.76
C ILE A 306 -21.16 4.68 7.45
N THR A 307 -22.33 4.52 8.05
CA THR A 307 -23.44 5.45 7.93
C THR A 307 -23.20 6.63 8.87
N ASN A 308 -22.51 7.65 8.36
CA ASN A 308 -22.22 8.86 9.09
C ASN A 308 -22.83 10.09 8.40
N ARG A 309 -23.73 10.81 9.10
CA ARG A 309 -24.24 12.13 8.69
C ARG A 309 -23.82 13.22 9.65
N TYR A 310 -22.90 12.94 10.58
CA TYR A 310 -22.29 13.96 11.41
C TYR A 310 -21.57 14.94 10.50
N ARG A 311 -22.19 16.10 10.29
CA ARG A 311 -21.59 17.25 9.64
C ARG A 311 -21.39 18.27 10.75
N ARG A 312 -20.14 18.65 11.02
CA ARG A 312 -19.90 19.84 11.82
C ARG A 312 -20.53 21.00 11.07
N SER A 313 -21.60 21.59 11.61
CA SER A 313 -22.08 22.86 11.10
C SER A 313 -20.92 23.82 11.24
N ALA A 314 -20.47 24.43 10.14
CA ALA A 314 -19.66 25.64 10.24
C ALA A 314 -20.43 26.57 11.18
N ALA A 315 -19.88 26.84 12.36
CA ALA A 315 -20.42 27.86 13.23
C ALA A 315 -20.46 29.14 12.38
N GLN A 316 -21.64 29.79 12.36
CA GLN A 316 -21.81 31.12 11.75
C GLN A 316 -20.85 32.12 12.37
#